data_AF-A0A536S688-F1
#
_entry.id   AF-A0A536S688-F1
#
_cell.length_a   1.000
_cell.length_b   1.000
_cell.length_c   1.000
_cell.angle_alpha   90.00
_cell.angle_beta   90.00
_cell.angle_gamma   90.00
#
_symmetry.space_group_name_H-M   'P 1'
#
loop_
_entity.id
_entity.type
_entity.pdbx_description
1 polymer ?
#
loop_
_entity_poly.entity_id
_entity_poly.type
_entity_poly.pdbx_seq_one_letter_code
_entity_poly.pdbx_strand_id
1 'polypeptide(L)' 'MAGGVAGALVFVALAGLGGLLSSRVGNPIPVIVLAVAGAYGGWLLGVIVFGAVRGGGEGEGPK' A
#
# COMPACT_ATOMS: atom_id res chain seq x y z
N MET A 1 -0.91 -2.87 -13.91
CA MET A 1 -2.17 -2.42 -13.27
C MET A 1 -2.34 -3.00 -11.86
N ALA A 2 -2.18 -4.31 -11.64
CA ALA A 2 -2.43 -4.96 -10.35
C ALA A 2 -1.72 -4.33 -9.12
N GLY A 3 -0.42 -4.07 -9.19
CA GLY A 3 0.33 -3.48 -8.06
C GLY A 3 -0.12 -2.06 -7.68
N GLY A 4 -0.51 -1.25 -8.66
CA GLY A 4 -1.02 0.10 -8.41
C GLY A 4 -2.39 0.10 -7.73
N VAL A 5 -3.28 -0.82 -8.13
CA VAL A 5 -4.60 -0.99 -7.48
C VAL A 5 -4.42 -1.47 -6.04
N ALA A 6 -3.55 -2.44 -5.81
CA ALA A 6 -3.29 -2.96 -4.47
C ALA A 6 -2.69 -1.88 -3.54
N GLY A 7 -1.75 -1.08 -4.04
CA GLY A 7 -1.21 0.06 -3.28
C GLY A 7 -2.24 1.15 -2.98
N ALA A 8 -3.11 1.48 -3.94
CA ALA A 8 -4.19 2.46 -3.75
C ALA A 8 -5.20 2.02 -2.68
N LEU A 9 -5.56 0.73 -2.66
CA LEU A 9 -6.47 0.18 -1.63
C LEU A 9 -5.90 0.29 -0.22
N VAL A 10 -4.61 -0.03 -0.06
CA VAL A 10 -3.91 0.08 1.22
C VAL A 10 -3.84 1.52 1.69
N PHE A 11 -3.49 2.45 0.80
CA PHE A 11 -3.43 3.87 1.13
C PHE A 11 -4.80 4.42 1.57
N VAL A 12 -5.86 4.11 0.83
CA VAL A 12 -7.23 4.55 1.17
C VAL A 12 -7.69 3.98 2.51
N ALA A 13 -7.41 2.70 2.79
CA ALA A 13 -7.76 2.07 4.05
C ALA A 13 -7.06 2.73 5.24
N LEU A 14 -5.75 2.98 5.16
CA LEU A 14 -4.98 3.62 6.22
C LEU A 14 -5.35 5.11 6.38
N ALA A 15 -5.49 5.86 5.28
CA ALA A 15 -5.88 7.27 5.34
C ALA A 15 -7.29 7.44 5.95
N GLY A 16 -8.24 6.59 5.57
CA GLY A 16 -9.59 6.57 6.15
C GLY A 16 -9.59 6.23 7.64
N LEU A 17 -8.82 5.21 8.03
CA LEU A 17 -8.64 4.86 9.44
C LEU A 17 -8.00 6.01 10.23
N GLY A 18 -7.00 6.68 9.66
CA GLY A 18 -6.40 7.88 10.25
C GLY A 18 -7.42 8.98 10.51
N GLY A 19 -8.33 9.23 9.56
CA GLY A 19 -9.42 10.21 9.71
C GLY A 19 -10.37 9.88 10.85
N LEU A 20 -10.72 8.60 11.02
CA LEU A 20 -11.54 8.14 12.14
C LEU A 20 -10.82 8.32 13.49
N LEU A 21 -9.52 8.00 13.55
CA LEU A 21 -8.71 8.22 14.76
C LEU A 21 -8.55 9.72 15.06
N SER A 22 -8.35 10.57 14.06
CA SER A 22 -8.23 12.01 14.27
C SER A 22 -9.51 12.62 14.83
N SER A 23 -10.67 12.15 14.36
CA SER A 23 -11.98 12.54 14.90
C SER A 23 -12.19 12.07 16.34
N ARG A 24 -11.62 10.92 16.72
CA ARG A 24 -11.68 10.37 18.09
C ARG A 24 -10.78 11.12 19.08
N VAL A 25 -9.58 11.50 18.64
CA VAL A 25 -8.54 12.05 19.51
C VAL A 25 -8.52 13.60 19.45
N GLY A 26 -9.23 14.21 18.49
CA GLY A 26 -9.21 15.66 18.27
C GLY A 26 -7.85 16.19 17.81
N ASN A 27 -7.00 15.29 17.30
CA ASN A 27 -5.62 15.60 16.92
C ASN A 27 -5.37 15.11 15.49
N PRO A 28 -4.73 15.89 14.60
CA PRO A 28 -4.44 15.48 13.23
C PRO A 28 -3.28 14.48 13.07
N ILE A 29 -2.45 14.28 14.10
CA ILE A 29 -1.28 13.37 14.07
C ILE A 29 -1.61 11.96 13.57
N PRO A 30 -2.70 11.30 14.00
CA PRO A 30 -3.04 9.96 13.52
C PRO A 30 -3.26 9.90 12.01
N VAL A 31 -3.90 10.92 11.41
CA VAL A 31 -4.07 10.98 9.94
C VAL A 31 -2.72 11.04 9.25
N ILE A 32 -1.83 11.92 9.72
CA ILE A 32 -0.51 12.14 9.10
C ILE A 32 0.31 10.86 9.17
N VAL A 33 0.38 10.23 10.35
CA VAL A 33 1.14 8.99 10.55
C VAL A 33 0.58 7.86 9.69
N LEU A 34 -0.75 7.65 9.69
CA LEU A 34 -1.35 6.60 8.88
C LEU A 34 -1.26 6.88 7.37
N ALA A 35 -1.32 8.13 6.94
CA ALA A 35 -1.14 8.48 5.53
C ALA A 35 0.29 8.18 5.05
N VAL A 36 1.31 8.51 5.85
CA VAL A 36 2.71 8.19 5.55
C VAL A 36 2.94 6.67 5.57
N ALA A 37 2.43 5.98 6.59
CA ALA A 37 2.51 4.53 6.68
C ALA A 37 1.79 3.83 5.52
N GLY A 38 0.63 4.35 5.10
CA GLY A 38 -0.12 3.85 3.96
C GLY A 38 0.57 4.12 2.63
N ALA A 39 1.24 5.26 2.46
CA ALA A 39 2.02 5.56 1.26
C ALA A 39 3.21 4.62 1.13
N TYR A 40 3.95 4.41 2.23
CA TYR A 40 5.07 3.47 2.26
C TYR A 40 4.61 2.02 2.08
N GLY A 41 3.56 1.60 2.79
CA GLY A 41 2.98 0.27 2.66
C GLY A 41 2.44 -0.01 1.26
N GLY A 42 1.74 0.96 0.66
CA GLY A 42 1.25 0.85 -0.72
C GLY A 42 2.38 0.80 -1.74
N TRP A 43 3.48 1.53 -1.53
CA TRP A 43 4.67 1.45 -2.37
C TRP A 43 5.35 0.07 -2.28
N LEU A 44 5.58 -0.43 -1.06
CA LEU A 44 6.14 -1.77 -0.82
C LEU A 44 5.27 -2.87 -1.45
N LEU A 45 3.96 -2.80 -1.26
CA LEU A 45 3.04 -3.80 -1.81
C LEU A 45 3.00 -3.73 -3.34
N GLY A 46 3.11 -2.53 -3.91
CA GLY A 46 3.28 -2.31 -5.35
C GLY A 46 4.54 -2.99 -5.90
N VAL A 47 5.71 -2.82 -5.27
CA VAL A 47 6.96 -3.46 -5.71
C VAL A 47 6.96 -4.98 -5.51
N ILE A 48 6.33 -5.48 -4.44
CA ILE A 48 6.20 -6.93 -4.20
C ILE A 48 5.31 -7.57 -5.28
N VAL A 49 4.14 -6.99 -5.56
CA VAL A 49 3.23 -7.51 -6.60
C VAL A 49 3.90 -7.44 -7.96
N PHE A 50 4.60 -6.34 -8.25
CA PHE A 50 5.34 -6.19 -9.50
C PHE A 50 6.47 -7.22 -9.64
N GLY A 51 7.20 -7.48 -8.57
CA GLY A 51 8.23 -8.52 -8.50
C GLY A 51 7.65 -9.91 -8.69
N ALA A 52 6.53 -10.24 -8.05
CA ALA A 52 5.85 -11.52 -8.19
C ALA A 52 5.33 -11.76 -9.62
N VAL A 53 4.75 -10.73 -10.25
CA VAL A 53 4.24 -10.82 -11.63
C VAL A 53 5.38 -10.99 -12.64
N ARG A 54 6.55 -10.36 -12.41
CA ARG A 54 7.70 -10.48 -13.31
C ARG A 54 8.54 -11.73 -13.07
N GLY A 55 8.78 -12.10 -11.80
CA GLY A 55 9.55 -13.28 -11.43
C GLY A 55 8.87 -14.61 -11.74
N GLY A 56 7.53 -14.62 -11.88
CA GLY A 56 6.79 -15.82 -12.31
C GLY A 56 6.92 -16.15 -13.80
N GLY A 57 7.47 -15.26 -14.62
CA GLY A 57 7.62 -15.46 -16.07
C GLY A 57 8.98 -16.02 -16.52
N GLU A 58 10.00 -15.99 -15.65
CA GLU A 58 11.37 -16.41 -15.96
C GLU A 58 11.73 -17.81 -15.41
N GLY A 59 10.73 -18.58 -14.94
CA GLY A 59 10.92 -19.90 -14.33
C GLY A 59 10.71 -21.11 -15.24
N GLU A 60 10.21 -20.94 -16.48
CA GLU A 60 9.91 -22.08 -17.36
C GLU A 60 10.36 -21.82 -18.81
N GLY A 61 11.62 -22.14 -19.09
CA GLY A 61 12.18 -22.19 -20.44
C GLY A 61 13.45 -23.05 -20.43
N PRO A 62 13.49 -24.20 -21.14
CA PRO A 62 14.65 -25.08 -21.12
C PRO A 62 15.73 -24.51 -22.03
N LYS A 63 16.92 -24.24 -21.51
CA LYS A 63 18.17 -24.20 -22.29
C LYS A 63 19.37 -24.49 -21.40
#